data_AF-A0A1F7F161-F1
#
_entry.id   AF-A0A1F7F161-F1
#
_cell.length_a   1.000
_cell.length_b   1.000
_cell.length_c   1.000
_cell.angle_alpha   90.00
_cell.angle_beta   90.00
_cell.angle_gamma   90.00
#
_symmetry.space_group_name_H-M   'P 1'
#
loop_
_entity.id
_entity.type
_entity.pdbx_description
1 polymer ?
#
loop_
_entity_poly.entity_id
_entity_poly.type
_entity_poly.pdbx_seq_one_letter_code
_entity_poly.pdbx_strand_id
1 'polypeptide(L)'
;MDGYFDNADGASEFGSGCAAAHLLCQTLRSNVMFNGSSIYEEDRILTAKYCDRRSTDYLHYNAKTTIKATGKKRIEMSLVFSGTPPFAAPMPPCEHTINAECILDLYSKLMKWFRKWGYEIQ
;
A
#
# COMPACT_ATOMS: atom_id res chain seq x y z
N MET A 1 -40.01 -1.65 58.06
CA MET A 1 -40.84 -0.51 58.45
C MET A 1 -39.99 0.72 58.26
N ASP A 2 -40.13 1.58 57.26
CA ASP A 2 -41.04 1.76 56.13
C ASP A 2 -40.21 2.62 55.16
N GLY A 3 -40.21 2.38 53.86
CA GLY A 3 -41.25 2.94 53.02
C GLY A 3 -40.59 3.40 51.72
N TYR A 4 -41.25 3.07 50.63
CA TYR A 4 -40.93 3.32 49.23
C TYR A 4 -41.78 4.50 48.75
N PHE A 5 -41.35 5.15 47.66
CA PHE A 5 -42.07 6.12 46.81
C PHE A 5 -42.13 7.59 47.31
N ASP A 6 -42.00 8.63 46.48
CA ASP A 6 -42.06 8.74 45.01
C ASP A 6 -41.55 10.13 44.50
N ASN A 7 -41.00 10.17 43.27
CA ASN A 7 -41.08 11.23 42.22
C ASN A 7 -40.69 12.71 42.53
N ALA A 8 -40.17 13.56 41.64
CA ALA A 8 -39.92 13.55 40.20
C ALA A 8 -39.06 14.80 39.82
N ASP A 9 -38.51 14.77 38.60
CA ASP A 9 -38.16 15.89 37.70
C ASP A 9 -37.25 17.04 38.15
N GLY A 10 -36.02 17.00 37.62
CA GLY A 10 -35.10 18.13 37.54
C GLY A 10 -34.15 17.96 36.37
N ALA A 11 -34.63 18.24 35.16
CA ALA A 11 -33.78 18.40 33.98
C ALA A 11 -32.73 19.48 34.26
N SER A 12 -31.45 19.15 34.10
CA SER A 12 -30.41 20.14 33.86
C SER A 12 -29.38 19.58 32.89
N GLU A 13 -29.33 20.27 31.76
CA GLU A 13 -28.45 20.05 30.62
C GLU A 13 -26.97 20.26 30.98
N PHE A 14 -26.11 19.77 30.08
CA PHE A 14 -24.71 20.14 29.79
C PHE A 14 -23.64 19.06 29.99
N GLY A 15 -23.00 18.72 28.87
CA GLY A 15 -21.77 17.92 28.75
C GLY A 15 -21.94 16.75 27.77
N SER A 16 -22.40 16.95 26.54
CA SER A 16 -21.55 17.37 25.40
C SER A 16 -20.14 16.77 25.46
N GLY A 17 -19.88 15.76 24.61
CA GLY A 17 -18.52 15.60 24.06
C GLY A 17 -17.87 14.21 24.00
N CYS A 18 -18.50 13.08 24.34
CA CYS A 18 -17.75 11.80 24.34
C CYS A 18 -18.30 10.65 23.47
N ALA A 19 -19.57 10.65 23.06
CA ALA A 19 -20.13 9.49 22.33
C ALA A 19 -19.77 9.46 20.83
N ALA A 20 -19.63 10.63 20.18
CA ALA A 20 -19.36 10.69 18.74
C ALA A 20 -17.91 10.33 18.36
N ALA A 21 -16.95 10.57 19.26
CA ALA A 21 -15.54 10.23 19.02
C ALA A 21 -15.30 8.70 19.01
N HIS A 22 -16.09 7.93 19.79
CA HIS A 22 -16.03 6.47 19.76
C HIS A 22 -16.68 5.87 18.51
N LEU A 23 -17.68 6.52 17.91
CA LEU A 23 -18.34 6.01 16.70
C LEU A 23 -17.53 6.27 15.43
N LEU A 24 -16.80 7.39 15.33
CA LEU A 24 -16.00 7.67 14.12
C LEU A 24 -14.78 6.75 13.98
N CYS A 25 -14.27 6.18 15.08
CA CYS A 25 -13.17 5.23 15.05
C CYS A 25 -13.60 3.82 14.58
N GLN A 26 -14.90 3.50 14.63
CA GLN A 26 -15.42 2.19 14.22
C GLN A 26 -15.79 2.15 12.72
N THR A 27 -16.19 3.27 12.12
CA THR A 27 -16.72 3.28 10.75
C THR A 27 -15.64 3.27 9.66
N LEU A 28 -14.38 3.58 9.98
CA LEU A 28 -13.26 3.52 9.02
C LEU A 28 -12.55 2.15 8.99
N ARG A 29 -13.10 1.14 9.67
CA ARG A 29 -12.47 -0.19 9.83
C ARG A 29 -12.97 -1.26 8.84
N SER A 30 -13.71 -0.88 7.81
CA SER A 30 -14.52 -1.84 7.04
C SER A 30 -14.04 -2.17 5.63
N ASN A 31 -12.81 -1.83 5.23
CA ASN A 31 -12.25 -2.30 3.94
C ASN A 31 -10.85 -2.96 4.05
N VAL A 32 -10.40 -3.31 5.25
CA VAL A 32 -9.21 -4.16 5.41
C VAL A 32 -9.69 -5.60 5.62
N MET A 33 -9.92 -6.31 4.52
CA MET A 33 -10.16 -7.76 4.56
C MET A 33 -8.85 -8.45 4.99
N PHE A 34 -8.82 -8.90 6.24
CA PHE A 34 -7.67 -9.57 6.84
C PHE A 34 -7.65 -11.05 6.43
N ASN A 35 -7.22 -11.33 5.21
CA ASN A 35 -6.96 -12.71 4.78
C ASN A 35 -5.57 -13.16 5.28
N GLY A 36 -5.45 -13.36 6.60
CA GLY A 36 -4.44 -14.17 7.30
C GLY A 36 -2.93 -13.92 7.12
N SER A 37 -2.47 -13.22 6.07
CA SER A 37 -1.04 -13.10 5.71
C SER A 37 -0.70 -11.72 5.12
N SER A 38 -1.58 -11.15 4.29
CA SER A 38 -1.44 -9.82 3.71
C SER A 38 -2.57 -8.87 4.17
N ILE A 39 -2.19 -7.64 4.51
CA ILE A 39 -3.10 -6.55 4.88
C ILE A 39 -3.52 -5.75 3.65
N TYR A 40 -2.66 -5.73 2.63
CA TYR A 40 -2.88 -4.97 1.41
C TYR A 40 -2.20 -5.67 0.25
N GLU A 41 -2.88 -5.68 -0.88
CA GLU A 41 -2.39 -6.18 -2.14
C GLU A 41 -2.78 -5.19 -3.23
N GLU A 42 -1.84 -4.89 -4.11
CA GLU A 42 -2.02 -4.00 -5.24
C GLU A 42 -1.33 -4.58 -6.46
N ASP A 43 -2.03 -4.54 -7.59
CA ASP A 43 -1.48 -4.88 -8.89
C ASP A 43 -1.49 -3.62 -9.77
N ARG A 44 -0.34 -3.29 -10.35
CA ARG A 44 -0.15 -2.12 -11.22
C ARG A 44 0.80 -2.45 -12.36
N ILE A 45 0.58 -1.81 -13.49
CA ILE A 45 1.53 -1.84 -14.60
C ILE A 45 2.54 -0.72 -14.38
N LEU A 46 3.81 -1.08 -14.24
CA LEU A 46 4.93 -0.14 -14.23
C LEU A 46 5.47 0.02 -15.64
N THR A 47 5.63 1.28 -16.06
CA THR A 47 6.28 1.63 -17.32
C THR A 47 7.60 2.31 -17.03
N ALA A 48 8.69 1.78 -17.61
CA ALA A 48 10.02 2.34 -17.47
C ALA A 48 10.56 2.73 -18.86
N LYS A 49 11.06 3.94 -18.98
CA LYS A 49 11.63 4.49 -20.21
C LYS A 49 13.15 4.38 -20.17
N TYR A 50 13.76 3.96 -21.27
CA TYR A 50 15.21 3.97 -21.38
C TYR A 50 15.73 5.42 -21.40
N CYS A 51 16.77 5.71 -20.61
CA CYS A 51 17.24 7.09 -20.38
C CYS A 51 17.95 7.72 -21.59
N ASP A 52 18.23 6.96 -22.66
CA ASP A 52 18.88 7.52 -23.85
C ASP A 52 17.90 8.36 -24.69
N ARG A 53 18.32 9.56 -25.07
CA ARG A 53 17.56 10.48 -25.94
C ARG A 53 17.32 9.90 -27.34
N ARG A 54 18.14 8.95 -27.77
CA ARG A 54 18.08 8.36 -29.12
C ARG A 54 17.18 7.15 -29.23
N SER A 55 16.77 6.57 -28.10
CA SER A 55 15.92 5.38 -28.06
C SER A 55 14.55 5.75 -27.50
N THR A 56 13.53 5.12 -28.06
CA THR A 56 12.15 5.19 -27.58
C THR A 56 11.72 3.86 -26.98
N ASP A 57 12.67 3.08 -26.47
CA ASP A 57 12.39 1.79 -25.85
C ASP A 57 11.72 1.98 -24.48
N TYR A 58 10.62 1.25 -24.30
CA TYR A 58 9.88 1.18 -23.05
C TYR A 58 9.83 -0.26 -22.56
N LEU A 59 9.86 -0.42 -21.23
CA LEU A 59 9.61 -1.69 -20.57
C LEU A 59 8.30 -1.60 -19.80
N HIS A 60 7.54 -2.69 -19.85
CA HIS A 60 6.32 -2.86 -19.09
C HIS A 60 6.49 -4.06 -18.14
N TYR A 61 6.24 -3.81 -16.85
CA TYR A 61 6.23 -4.83 -15.82
C TYR A 61 4.88 -4.83 -15.11
N ASN A 62 4.30 -6.00 -14.92
CA ASN A 62 3.23 -6.18 -13.95
C ASN A 62 3.87 -6.23 -12.57
N ALA A 63 3.55 -5.24 -11.76
CA ALA A 63 4.05 -5.09 -10.41
C ALA A 63 2.95 -5.44 -9.41
N LYS A 64 3.19 -6.52 -8.68
CA LYS A 64 2.34 -6.94 -7.57
C LYS A 64 2.99 -6.55 -6.25
N THR A 65 2.41 -5.59 -5.56
CA THR A 65 2.86 -5.14 -4.23
C THR A 65 2.01 -5.78 -3.15
N THR A 66 2.65 -6.39 -2.16
CA THR A 66 1.99 -7.04 -1.05
C THR A 66 2.56 -6.51 0.26
N ILE A 67 1.68 -6.05 1.15
CA ILE A 67 2.03 -5.65 2.52
C ILE A 67 1.56 -6.75 3.47
N LYS A 68 2.51 -7.38 4.15
CA LYS A 68 2.29 -8.44 5.13
C LYS A 68 1.98 -7.86 6.50
N ALA A 69 1.17 -8.57 7.28
CA ALA A 69 0.77 -8.11 8.61
C ALA A 69 1.91 -8.14 9.64
N THR A 70 2.83 -9.09 9.48
CA THR A 70 3.89 -9.41 10.43
C THR A 70 5.18 -9.75 9.68
N GLY A 71 6.33 -9.63 10.37
CA GLY A 71 7.66 -9.87 9.81
C GLY A 71 8.55 -8.62 9.73
N LYS A 72 9.86 -8.85 9.50
CA LYS A 72 10.86 -7.76 9.36
C LYS A 72 10.76 -7.06 7.99
N LYS A 73 10.57 -7.82 6.91
CA LYS A 73 10.34 -7.29 5.56
C LYS A 73 8.84 -7.31 5.26
N ARG A 74 8.15 -6.26 5.71
CA ARG A 74 6.68 -6.19 5.64
C ARG A 74 6.16 -5.91 4.24
N ILE A 75 6.98 -5.38 3.35
CA ILE A 75 6.54 -5.00 2.01
C ILE A 75 7.36 -5.74 0.96
N GLU A 76 6.66 -6.37 0.04
CA GLU A 76 7.22 -7.13 -1.06
C GLU A 76 6.62 -6.61 -2.37
N MET A 77 7.44 -6.49 -3.41
CA MET A 77 6.99 -6.18 -4.77
C MET A 77 7.57 -7.21 -5.71
N SER A 78 6.71 -7.91 -6.43
CA SER A 78 7.07 -8.85 -7.48
C SER A 78 6.83 -8.21 -8.84
N LEU A 79 7.86 -8.18 -9.66
CA LEU A 79 7.87 -7.60 -10.99
C LEU A 79 7.93 -8.74 -11.99
N VAL A 80 6.96 -8.81 -12.90
CA VAL A 80 6.92 -9.75 -14.00
C VAL A 80 6.84 -8.98 -15.30
N PHE A 81 7.80 -9.19 -16.18
CA PHE A 81 7.86 -8.54 -17.48
C PHE A 81 6.65 -8.93 -18.32
N SER A 82 5.90 -7.93 -18.80
CA SER A 82 4.66 -8.11 -19.56
C SER A 82 4.68 -7.42 -20.93
N GLY A 83 5.79 -6.77 -21.29
CA GLY A 83 5.93 -6.02 -22.53
C GLY A 83 6.65 -6.75 -23.67
N THR A 84 6.95 -6.00 -24.72
CA THR A 84 7.82 -6.44 -25.82
C THR A 84 9.28 -6.19 -25.44
N PRO A 85 10.19 -7.17 -25.59
CA PRO A 85 11.61 -6.96 -25.32
C PRO A 85 12.17 -5.77 -26.13
N PRO A 86 13.06 -4.97 -25.54
CA PRO A 86 13.67 -3.84 -26.23
C PRO A 86 14.60 -4.33 -27.35
N PHE A 87 14.73 -3.54 -28.43
CA PHE A 87 15.53 -3.94 -29.59
C PHE A 87 17.03 -3.80 -29.34
N ALA A 88 17.45 -2.69 -28.74
CA ALA A 88 18.87 -2.36 -28.52
C ALA A 88 19.21 -2.01 -27.07
N ALA A 89 18.21 -1.77 -26.22
CA ALA A 89 18.43 -1.40 -24.83
C ALA A 89 18.68 -2.64 -23.93
N PRO A 90 19.41 -2.49 -22.82
CA PRO A 90 19.73 -3.60 -21.92
C PRO A 90 18.46 -4.20 -21.32
N MET A 91 18.26 -5.52 -21.44
CA MET A 91 17.06 -6.15 -20.88
C MET A 91 17.28 -6.55 -19.41
N PRO A 92 16.52 -6.02 -18.44
CA PRO A 92 16.52 -6.52 -17.08
C PRO A 92 15.91 -7.93 -17.01
N PRO A 93 16.10 -8.66 -15.89
CA PRO A 93 15.44 -9.95 -15.67
C PRO A 93 13.92 -9.89 -15.92
N CYS A 94 13.38 -10.96 -16.52
CA CYS A 94 11.93 -11.10 -16.74
C CYS A 94 11.15 -11.11 -15.42
N GLU A 95 11.75 -11.66 -14.35
CA GLU A 95 11.15 -11.71 -13.03
C GLU A 95 12.11 -11.13 -12.00
N HIS A 96 11.59 -10.30 -11.10
CA HIS A 96 12.37 -9.76 -9.99
C HIS A 96 11.50 -9.48 -8.77
N THR A 97 11.98 -9.87 -7.59
CA THR A 97 11.29 -9.59 -6.32
C THR A 97 12.12 -8.66 -5.45
N ILE A 98 11.49 -7.57 -5.01
CA ILE A 98 12.08 -6.58 -4.11
C ILE A 98 11.39 -6.70 -2.76
N ASN A 99 12.20 -6.76 -1.70
CA ASN A 99 11.70 -6.79 -0.34
C ASN A 99 12.20 -5.57 0.44
N ALA A 100 11.31 -4.96 1.22
CA ALA A 100 11.55 -3.74 1.97
C ALA A 100 10.85 -3.75 3.34
N GLU A 101 11.33 -2.88 4.23
CA GLU A 101 10.72 -2.68 5.56
C GLU A 101 9.57 -1.66 5.50
N CYS A 102 9.67 -0.68 4.60
CA CYS A 102 8.66 0.37 4.39
C CYS A 102 8.53 0.74 2.90
N ILE A 103 7.48 1.47 2.56
CA ILE A 103 7.12 1.75 1.16
C ILE A 103 8.15 2.65 0.46
N LEU A 104 8.74 3.62 1.19
CA LEU A 104 9.76 4.52 0.65
C LEU A 104 11.07 3.77 0.32
N ASP A 105 11.46 2.81 1.16
CA ASP A 105 12.61 1.94 0.91
C ASP A 105 12.37 1.03 -0.30
N LEU A 106 11.13 0.52 -0.46
CA LEU A 106 10.73 -0.25 -1.64
C LEU A 106 10.93 0.53 -2.94
N TYR A 107 10.37 1.74 -3.02
CA TYR A 107 10.53 2.59 -4.21
C TYR A 107 11.98 3.00 -4.44
N SER A 108 12.74 3.25 -3.37
CA SER A 108 14.18 3.54 -3.47
C SER A 108 14.96 2.37 -4.09
N LYS A 109 14.65 1.14 -3.69
CA LYS A 109 15.25 -0.08 -4.25
C LYS A 109 14.81 -0.31 -5.69
N LEU A 110 13.53 -0.11 -5.99
CA LEU A 110 12.96 -0.21 -7.33
C LEU A 110 13.66 0.75 -8.31
N MET A 111 13.78 2.03 -7.95
CA MET A 111 14.49 3.02 -8.76
C MET A 111 15.97 2.68 -8.95
N LYS A 112 16.66 2.25 -7.89
CA LYS A 112 18.06 1.81 -7.99
C LYS A 112 18.22 0.61 -8.93
N TRP A 113 17.28 -0.33 -8.89
CA TRP A 113 17.29 -1.49 -9.76
C TRP A 113 17.10 -1.10 -11.23
N PHE A 114 16.08 -0.30 -11.58
CA PHE A 114 15.89 0.17 -12.95
C PHE A 114 17.06 1.03 -13.47
N ARG A 115 17.62 1.88 -12.60
CA ARG A 115 18.81 2.69 -12.94
C ARG A 115 20.04 1.85 -13.27
N LYS A 116 20.21 0.68 -12.66
CA LYS A 116 21.28 -0.27 -13.01
C LYS A 116 21.24 -0.66 -14.49
N TRP A 117 20.04 -0.67 -15.07
CA TRP A 117 19.79 -1.03 -16.47
C TRP A 117 19.64 0.19 -17.39
N GLY A 118 19.79 1.41 -16.86
CA GLY A 118 19.64 2.64 -17.62
C GLY A 118 18.18 3.04 -17.89
N TYR A 119 17.25 2.60 -17.06
CA TYR A 119 15.83 2.95 -17.16
C TYR A 119 15.38 3.86 -16.02
N GLU A 120 14.36 4.68 -16.34
CA GLU A 120 13.68 5.55 -15.41
C GLU A 120 12.17 5.27 -15.42
N ILE A 121 11.60 5.09 -14.23
CA ILE A 121 10.17 4.86 -14.04
C ILE A 121 9.42 6.16 -14.34
N GLN A 122 8.32 6.06 -15.09
CA GLN A 122 7.44 7.18 -15.41
C GLN A 122 6.24 7.26 -14.46
#